data_AF-A0A2J7ZMN2-F1
#
_entry.id   AF-A0A2J7ZMN2-F1
#
_cell.length_a   1.000
_cell.length_b   1.000
_cell.length_c   1.000
_cell.angle_alpha   90.00
_cell.angle_beta   90.00
_cell.angle_gamma   90.00
#
_symmetry.space_group_name_H-M   'P 1'
#
loop_
_entity.id
_entity.type
_entity.pdbx_description
1 polymer ?
#
loop_
_entity_poly.entity_id
_entity_poly.type
_entity_poly.pdbx_seq_one_letter_code
_entity_poly.pdbx_strand_id
1 'polypeptide(L)'
;MDPGSQGGGALCIAAHKGHEEVVQVLLEAGVDPNAEGGVALCVAARDGHAEVVRVLLGAGADPGARDGLALRAAASYGHMGVVRVLLDAGADPGAQGGVALCLAAHNGHEEVVRVLGAGANPGT
;
A
#
# COMPACT_ATOMS: atom_id res chain seq x y z
N MET A 1 24.16 10.36 -10.13
CA MET A 1 22.71 10.13 -10.26
C MET A 1 22.54 8.80 -10.96
N ASP A 2 22.05 7.79 -10.25
CA ASP A 2 21.77 6.48 -10.83
C ASP A 2 20.50 6.54 -11.70
N PRO A 3 20.49 5.94 -12.91
CA PRO A 3 19.31 5.89 -13.77
C PRO A 3 18.08 5.28 -13.07
N GLY A 4 18.29 4.38 -12.11
CA GLY A 4 17.23 3.79 -11.30
C GLY A 4 16.48 4.77 -10.40
N SER A 5 17.11 5.87 -9.97
CA SER A 5 16.47 6.87 -9.10
C SER A 5 15.48 7.77 -9.87
N GLN A 6 15.70 8.01 -11.17
CA GLN A 6 14.70 8.70 -12.00
C GLN A 6 13.48 7.82 -12.28
N GLY A 7 13.68 6.52 -12.53
CA GLY A 7 12.60 5.56 -12.72
C GLY A 7 11.71 5.42 -11.48
N GLY A 8 12.31 5.33 -10.29
CA GLY A 8 11.58 5.29 -9.02
C GLY A 8 10.71 6.54 -8.80
N GLY A 9 11.24 7.73 -9.08
CA GLY A 9 10.47 8.98 -9.02
C GLY A 9 9.26 9.00 -9.96
N ALA A 10 9.42 8.56 -11.20
CA ALA A 10 8.33 8.47 -12.17
C ALA A 10 7.24 7.48 -11.71
N LEU A 11 7.65 6.32 -11.19
CA LEU A 11 6.74 5.31 -10.65
C LEU A 11 5.92 5.86 -9.47
N CYS A 12 6.56 6.63 -8.57
CA CYS A 12 5.88 7.27 -7.45
C CYS A 12 4.82 8.28 -7.90
N ILE A 13 5.13 9.10 -8.91
CA ILE A 13 4.19 10.10 -9.43
C ILE A 13 2.99 9.41 -10.11
N ALA A 14 3.26 8.42 -10.96
CA ALA A 14 2.20 7.66 -11.63
C ALA A 14 1.29 6.95 -10.61
N ALA A 15 1.88 6.34 -9.58
CA ALA A 15 1.14 5.66 -8.53
C ALA A 15 0.29 6.63 -7.69
N HIS A 16 0.84 7.79 -7.32
CA HIS A 16 0.10 8.85 -6.63
C HIS A 16 -1.10 9.37 -7.43
N LYS A 17 -0.96 9.46 -8.76
CA LYS A 17 -2.02 9.93 -9.66
C LYS A 17 -3.00 8.84 -10.11
N GLY A 18 -2.76 7.58 -9.76
CA GLY A 18 -3.64 6.47 -10.15
C GLY A 18 -3.49 6.06 -11.62
N HIS A 19 -2.38 6.41 -12.28
CA HIS A 19 -2.17 6.12 -13.70
C HIS A 19 -1.68 4.68 -13.91
N GLU A 20 -2.60 3.71 -13.81
CA GLU A 20 -2.32 2.27 -13.89
C GLU A 20 -1.48 1.86 -15.11
N GLU A 21 -1.87 2.28 -16.31
CA GLU A 21 -1.15 1.92 -17.56
C GLU A 21 0.30 2.43 -17.54
N VAL A 22 0.53 3.63 -17.00
CA VAL A 22 1.88 4.19 -16.87
C VAL A 22 2.70 3.41 -15.84
N VAL A 23 2.09 2.99 -14.74
CA VAL A 23 2.72 2.13 -13.74
C VAL A 23 3.15 0.80 -14.37
N GLN A 24 2.28 0.14 -15.15
CA GLN A 24 2.61 -1.10 -15.86
C GLN A 24 3.79 -0.92 -16.82
N VAL A 25 3.76 0.11 -17.68
CA VAL A 25 4.84 0.39 -18.64
C VAL A 25 6.19 0.62 -17.93
N LEU A 26 6.20 1.33 -16.80
CA LEU A 26 7.42 1.55 -16.03
C LEU A 26 7.97 0.26 -15.42
N LEU A 27 7.10 -0.62 -14.90
CA LEU A 27 7.50 -1.91 -14.36
C LEU A 27 8.02 -2.86 -15.46
N GLU A 28 7.37 -2.89 -16.62
CA GLU A 28 7.82 -3.64 -17.80
C GLU A 28 9.18 -3.14 -18.32
N ALA A 29 9.48 -1.85 -18.17
CA ALA A 29 10.78 -1.26 -18.46
C ALA A 29 11.87 -1.61 -17.41
N GLY A 30 11.53 -2.40 -16.38
CA GLY A 30 12.46 -2.88 -15.37
C GLY A 30 12.68 -1.91 -14.20
N VAL A 31 11.79 -0.93 -13.99
CA VAL A 31 11.84 -0.12 -12.78
C VAL A 31 11.50 -1.00 -11.57
N ASP A 32 12.36 -0.99 -10.56
CA ASP A 32 12.13 -1.72 -9.32
C ASP A 32 10.84 -1.21 -8.62
N PRO A 33 9.83 -2.06 -8.39
CA PRO A 33 8.61 -1.66 -7.67
C PRO A 33 8.89 -1.20 -6.23
N ASN A 34 10.02 -1.61 -5.65
CA ASN A 34 10.47 -1.22 -4.32
C ASN A 34 11.42 -0.02 -4.33
N ALA A 35 11.65 0.61 -5.48
CA ALA A 35 12.44 1.84 -5.58
C ALA A 35 11.94 2.92 -4.61
N GLU A 36 12.87 3.75 -4.14
CA GLU A 36 12.61 4.76 -3.10
C GLU A 36 12.07 4.14 -1.78
N GLY A 37 12.25 2.84 -1.57
CA GLY A 37 11.79 2.11 -0.39
C GLY A 37 10.27 1.88 -0.39
N GLY A 38 9.68 1.57 -1.54
CA GLY A 38 8.25 1.22 -1.67
C GLY A 38 7.28 2.41 -1.58
N VAL A 39 7.74 3.63 -1.88
CA VAL A 39 6.89 4.85 -1.84
C VAL A 39 5.67 4.70 -2.74
N ALA A 40 5.85 4.14 -3.94
CA ALA A 40 4.78 3.99 -4.93
C ALA A 40 3.57 3.27 -4.35
N LEU A 41 3.80 2.15 -3.64
CA LEU A 41 2.73 1.40 -2.97
C LEU A 41 2.06 2.24 -1.87
N CYS A 42 2.85 2.98 -1.08
CA CYS A 42 2.34 3.82 -0.01
C CYS A 42 1.42 4.95 -0.52
N VAL A 43 1.81 5.66 -1.59
CA VAL A 43 1.02 6.78 -2.13
C VAL A 43 -0.23 6.29 -2.86
N ALA A 44 -0.15 5.18 -3.60
CA ALA A 44 -1.33 4.56 -4.21
C ALA A 44 -2.32 4.09 -3.13
N ALA A 45 -1.81 3.51 -2.05
CA ALA A 45 -2.64 3.07 -0.95
C ALA A 45 -3.29 4.22 -0.18
N ARG A 46 -2.55 5.30 0.07
CA ARG A 46 -3.06 6.52 0.72
C ARG A 46 -4.19 7.17 -0.08
N ASP A 47 -4.10 7.17 -1.41
CA ASP A 47 -5.04 7.86 -2.28
C ASP A 47 -6.14 6.95 -2.85
N GLY A 48 -6.16 5.66 -2.46
CA GLY A 48 -7.25 4.74 -2.74
C GLY A 48 -7.19 4.03 -4.11
N HIS A 49 -6.05 4.08 -4.80
CA HIS A 49 -5.89 3.52 -6.15
C HIS A 49 -5.69 1.99 -6.12
N ALA A 50 -6.78 1.24 -5.88
CA ALA A 50 -6.74 -0.20 -5.69
C ALA A 50 -6.08 -0.97 -6.86
N GLU A 51 -6.34 -0.61 -8.11
CA GLU A 51 -5.76 -1.30 -9.27
C GLU A 51 -4.25 -1.04 -9.40
N VAL A 52 -3.79 0.18 -9.12
CA VAL A 52 -2.35 0.48 -9.02
C VAL A 52 -1.69 -0.34 -7.91
N VAL A 53 -2.35 -0.47 -6.76
CA VAL A 53 -1.86 -1.30 -5.65
C VAL A 53 -1.73 -2.76 -6.08
N ARG A 54 -2.72 -3.32 -6.80
CA ARG A 54 -2.66 -4.69 -7.34
C ARG A 54 -1.49 -4.87 -8.31
N VAL A 55 -1.31 -3.94 -9.25
CA VAL A 55 -0.22 -3.99 -10.23
C VAL A 55 1.15 -3.96 -9.53
N LEU A 56 1.35 -3.05 -8.57
CA LEU A 56 2.61 -2.96 -7.82
C LEU A 56 2.91 -4.24 -7.04
N LEU A 57 1.92 -4.79 -6.33
CA LEU A 57 2.07 -6.05 -5.59
C LEU A 57 2.33 -7.24 -6.53
N GLY A 58 1.63 -7.30 -7.67
CA GLY A 58 1.84 -8.31 -8.70
C GLY A 58 3.23 -8.27 -9.33
N ALA A 59 3.86 -7.09 -9.35
CA ALA A 59 5.25 -6.91 -9.78
C ALA A 59 6.29 -7.18 -8.66
N GLY A 60 5.85 -7.49 -7.43
CA GLY A 60 6.75 -7.81 -6.32
C GLY A 60 7.04 -6.64 -5.37
N ALA A 61 6.20 -5.61 -5.33
CA ALA A 61 6.26 -4.62 -4.25
C ALA A 61 6.04 -5.29 -2.89
N ASP A 62 6.84 -4.94 -1.89
CA ASP A 62 6.73 -5.46 -0.54
C ASP A 62 5.58 -4.76 0.23
N PRO A 63 4.49 -5.48 0.58
CA PRO A 63 3.38 -4.91 1.35
C PRO A 63 3.76 -4.51 2.78
N GLY A 64 4.84 -5.06 3.32
CA GLY A 64 5.39 -4.74 4.65
C GLY A 64 6.38 -3.58 4.65
N ALA A 65 6.74 -3.04 3.48
CA ALA A 65 7.70 -1.96 3.37
C ALA A 65 7.34 -0.75 4.26
N ARG A 66 8.37 -0.14 4.85
CA ARG A 66 8.23 1.01 5.76
C ARG A 66 7.29 0.72 6.94
N ASP A 67 7.46 -0.46 7.52
CA ASP A 67 6.69 -0.92 8.67
C ASP A 67 5.17 -0.93 8.41
N GLY A 68 4.77 -1.41 7.22
CA GLY A 68 3.35 -1.50 6.82
C GLY A 68 2.68 -0.15 6.57
N LEU A 69 3.44 0.87 6.15
CA LEU A 69 2.92 2.22 5.92
C LEU A 69 1.74 2.24 4.92
N ALA A 70 1.77 1.41 3.88
CA ALA A 70 0.69 1.34 2.90
C ALA A 70 -0.65 0.95 3.56
N LEU A 71 -0.66 -0.08 4.42
CA LEU A 71 -1.86 -0.51 5.13
C LEU A 71 -2.33 0.55 6.12
N ARG A 72 -1.40 1.17 6.85
CA ARG A 72 -1.69 2.27 7.78
C ARG A 72 -2.34 3.46 7.07
N ALA A 73 -1.83 3.84 5.90
CA ALA A 73 -2.38 4.92 5.10
C ALA A 73 -3.78 4.57 4.58
N ALA A 74 -3.94 3.42 3.92
CA ALA A 74 -5.24 2.97 3.43
C ALA A 74 -6.30 2.92 4.54
N ALA A 75 -5.90 2.45 5.73
CA ALA A 75 -6.77 2.37 6.89
C ALA A 75 -7.15 3.76 7.43
N SER A 76 -6.19 4.67 7.51
CA SER A 76 -6.41 6.05 7.96
C SER A 76 -7.36 6.84 7.07
N TYR A 77 -7.41 6.54 5.78
CA TYR A 77 -8.29 7.21 4.80
C TYR A 77 -9.53 6.38 4.43
N GLY A 78 -9.72 5.21 5.04
CA GLY A 78 -10.93 4.40 4.85
C GLY A 78 -11.02 3.68 3.51
N HIS A 79 -9.90 3.50 2.81
CA HIS A 79 -9.85 2.85 1.50
C HIS A 79 -9.97 1.33 1.61
N MET A 80 -11.18 0.84 1.92
CA MET A 80 -11.47 -0.58 2.17
C MET A 80 -11.00 -1.50 1.02
N GLY A 81 -11.14 -1.08 -0.24
CA GLY A 81 -10.66 -1.85 -1.38
C GLY A 81 -9.15 -2.11 -1.32
N VAL A 82 -8.37 -1.07 -1.04
CA VAL A 82 -6.92 -1.16 -0.86
C VAL A 82 -6.56 -2.00 0.37
N VAL A 83 -7.26 -1.80 1.49
CA VAL A 83 -7.02 -2.57 2.73
C VAL A 83 -7.13 -4.07 2.47
N ARG A 84 -8.18 -4.53 1.76
CA ARG A 84 -8.33 -5.95 1.41
C ARG A 84 -7.17 -6.44 0.55
N VAL A 85 -6.83 -5.69 -0.51
CA VAL A 85 -5.74 -6.07 -1.42
C VAL A 85 -4.41 -6.22 -0.67
N LEU A 86 -4.10 -5.31 0.25
CA LEU A 86 -2.86 -5.38 1.04
C LEU A 86 -2.86 -6.57 2.00
N LEU A 87 -3.99 -6.85 2.68
CA LEU A 87 -4.11 -8.02 3.56
C LEU A 87 -4.01 -9.34 2.77
N ASP A 88 -4.67 -9.43 1.62
CA ASP A 88 -4.60 -10.59 0.73
C ASP A 88 -3.17 -10.82 0.21
N ALA A 89 -2.38 -9.76 0.06
CA ALA A 89 -0.97 -9.82 -0.28
C ALA A 89 -0.03 -10.09 0.91
N GLY A 90 -0.56 -10.25 2.13
CA GLY A 90 0.22 -10.60 3.32
C GLY A 90 0.71 -9.42 4.16
N ALA A 91 0.16 -8.22 4.00
CA ALA A 91 0.43 -7.13 4.93
C ALA A 91 0.01 -7.51 6.36
N ASP A 92 0.88 -7.28 7.34
CA ASP A 92 0.60 -7.55 8.75
C ASP A 92 -0.32 -6.45 9.36
N PRO A 93 -1.57 -6.75 9.75
CA PRO A 93 -2.45 -5.78 10.41
C PRO A 93 -1.97 -5.38 11.81
N GLY A 94 -1.09 -6.17 12.44
CA GLY A 94 -0.47 -5.91 13.74
C GLY A 94 0.80 -5.05 13.68
N ALA A 95 1.30 -4.72 12.48
CA ALA A 95 2.50 -3.92 12.29
C ALA A 95 2.42 -2.58 13.06
N GLN A 96 3.55 -2.17 13.64
CA GLN A 96 3.65 -1.00 14.52
C GLN A 96 2.65 -1.02 15.69
N GLY A 97 2.30 -2.21 16.20
CA GLY A 97 1.37 -2.35 17.32
C GLY A 97 -0.10 -2.09 16.93
N GLY A 98 -0.49 -2.38 15.69
CA GLY A 98 -1.86 -2.26 15.23
C GLY A 98 -2.31 -0.82 14.98
N VAL A 99 -1.39 0.10 14.71
CA VAL A 99 -1.71 1.54 14.47
C VAL A 99 -2.73 1.74 13.34
N ALA A 100 -2.74 0.85 12.33
CA ALA A 100 -3.75 0.89 11.27
C ALA A 100 -5.19 0.83 11.81
N LEU A 101 -5.46 -0.04 12.80
CA LEU A 101 -6.75 -0.14 13.47
C LEU A 101 -7.09 1.15 14.24
N CYS A 102 -6.12 1.70 14.97
CA CYS A 102 -6.28 2.95 15.72
C CYS A 102 -6.66 4.12 14.80
N LEU A 103 -6.00 4.26 13.64
CA LEU A 103 -6.30 5.33 12.69
C LEU A 103 -7.67 5.16 12.03
N ALA A 104 -8.03 3.93 11.64
CA ALA A 104 -9.36 3.65 11.10
C ALA A 104 -10.46 3.97 12.11
N ALA A 105 -10.27 3.61 13.39
CA ALA A 105 -11.21 3.92 14.46
C ALA A 105 -11.29 5.43 14.74
N HIS A 106 -10.15 6.12 14.80
CA HIS A 106 -10.09 7.56 15.03
C HIS A 106 -10.84 8.36 13.95
N ASN A 107 -10.75 7.92 12.68
CA ASN A 107 -11.39 8.58 11.55
C ASN A 107 -12.79 8.02 11.21
N GLY A 108 -13.33 7.09 12.01
CA GLY A 108 -14.70 6.57 11.87
C GLY A 108 -14.91 5.61 10.69
N HIS A 109 -13.86 4.93 10.22
CA HIS A 109 -13.94 3.99 9.10
C HIS A 109 -14.39 2.59 9.56
N GLU A 110 -15.67 2.45 9.90
CA GLU A 110 -16.25 1.25 10.53
C GLU A 110 -15.94 -0.07 9.80
N GLU A 111 -16.06 -0.09 8.47
CA GLU A 111 -15.78 -1.31 7.68
C GLU A 111 -14.30 -1.74 7.81
N VAL A 112 -13.39 -0.78 7.78
CA VAL A 112 -11.95 -1.03 7.94
C VAL A 112 -11.66 -1.52 9.36
N VAL A 113 -12.28 -0.90 10.37
CA VAL A 113 -12.16 -1.33 11.78
C VAL A 113 -12.59 -2.79 11.95
N ARG A 114 -13.71 -3.19 11.35
CA ARG A 114 -14.21 -4.57 11.43
C ARG A 114 -13.22 -5.57 10.80
N VAL A 115 -12.65 -5.24 9.65
CA VAL A 115 -11.70 -6.12 8.97
C VAL A 115 -10.37 -6.20 9.70
N LEU A 116 -9.79 -5.07 10.13
CA LEU A 116 -8.51 -5.07 10.85
C LEU A 116 -8.64 -5.67 12.26
N GLY A 117 -9.75 -5.42 12.96
CA GLY A 117 -10.01 -5.95 14.29
C GLY A 117 -10.20 -7.47 14.31
N ALA A 118 -10.75 -8.04 13.24
CA ALA A 118 -10.83 -9.50 13.08
C ALA A 118 -9.45 -10.15 12.89
N GLY A 119 -8.47 -9.41 12.34
CA GLY A 119 -7.10 -9.87 12.11
C GLY A 119 -6.11 -9.65 13.26
N ALA A 120 -6.49 -8.92 14.32
CA ALA A 120 -5.63 -8.61 15.47
C ALA A 120 -5.55 -9.72 16.55
N ASN A 121 -6.31 -10.82 16.37
CA ASN A 121 -6.32 -12.09 17.14
C ASN A 121 -6.77 -12.06 18.63
N PRO A 122 -7.38 -13.15 19.11
CA PRO A 122 -7.20 -13.58 20.50
C PRO A 122 -6.58 -15.00 20.63
N GLY A 123 -5.88 -15.52 19.61
CA GLY A 123 -5.44 -16.91 19.51
C GLY A 123 -4.10 -17.33 20.15
N THR A 124 -3.58 -16.63 21.16
CA THR A 124 -2.47 -17.12 22.01
C THR A 124 -2.74 -16.86 23.48
#